data_AF-A0AAW0WRI3-F1
#
_entry.id   AF-A0AAW0WRI3-F1
#
_cell.length_a   1.000
_cell.length_b   1.000
_cell.length_c   1.000
_cell.angle_alpha   90.00
_cell.angle_beta   90.00
_cell.angle_gamma   90.00
#
_symmetry.space_group_name_H-M   'P 1'
#
loop_
_entity.id
_entity.type
_entity.pdbx_description
1 polymer ?
#
loop_
_entity_poly.entity_id
_entity_poly.type
_entity_poly.pdbx_seq_one_letter_code
_entity_poly.pdbx_strand_id
1 'polypeptide(L)'
;MPVARLEPGRSVNLGDIKEGDDVYFVCYITSNPSIYKLFWIHEGQELHHNVSAGVIMSNQSLVLQRVSRAASGQYSCVASNIQGDGHSNPQLLRVKYAPVCRHKQMVYLGASKYEQISLTCDLDAYPTPSHFRWTFNNSGESVDVPQEHIVAGGWRSTVTYAPNTDLDYGTLLCWGLNSVGVQRRPCVFHVFPADRPDPVHNCTVHVSMAAVNVVCMAGFDGGLPQTFILELYESSHGRLLANSTSTVPRFSVEGLEAGMALQGVVYSFNAKGRGEEVALSALTLTHLPEKHTAAVKPSPGPAPPTVGHRAHTTTVAVLVGVAAGALLVVVIVCVAVRVRGRAGVGAPAGSLAKTNPETSLKDSNLRQDENPDVIPQSASQQWY
;
A
#
# COMPACT_ATOMS: atom_id res chain seq x y z
N MET A 1 -28.53 6.02 -49.95
CA MET A 1 -27.82 6.46 -48.74
C MET A 1 -27.31 7.89 -48.93
N PRO A 2 -27.19 8.67 -47.84
CA PRO A 2 -26.49 9.96 -47.84
C PRO A 2 -25.00 9.82 -48.16
N VAL A 3 -24.34 10.92 -48.52
CA VAL A 3 -22.88 11.03 -48.61
C VAL A 3 -22.41 12.01 -47.54
N ALA A 4 -21.59 11.55 -46.61
CA ALA A 4 -21.03 12.34 -45.51
C ALA A 4 -19.53 12.55 -45.69
N ARG A 5 -19.02 13.72 -45.26
CA ARG A 5 -17.59 14.06 -45.25
C ARG A 5 -17.26 14.81 -43.97
N LEU A 6 -16.29 14.31 -43.22
CA LEU A 6 -15.87 14.85 -41.93
C LEU A 6 -14.59 15.68 -42.10
N GLU A 7 -14.63 16.93 -41.66
CA GLU A 7 -13.48 17.83 -41.62
C GLU A 7 -13.34 18.49 -40.23
N PRO A 8 -12.11 18.83 -39.79
CA PRO A 8 -11.92 19.71 -38.65
C PRO A 8 -12.42 21.13 -38.94
N GLY A 9 -12.73 21.89 -37.88
CA GLY A 9 -13.02 23.32 -37.98
C GLY A 9 -11.86 24.09 -38.61
N ARG A 10 -12.16 25.16 -39.36
CA ARG A 10 -11.18 25.91 -40.17
C ARG A 10 -9.98 26.49 -39.39
N SER A 11 -10.10 26.64 -38.07
CA SER A 11 -9.04 27.11 -37.16
C SER A 11 -8.30 25.99 -36.42
N VAL A 12 -8.69 24.72 -36.61
CA VAL A 12 -8.25 23.57 -35.80
C VAL A 12 -7.12 22.82 -36.50
N ASN A 13 -5.87 23.06 -36.06
CA ASN A 13 -4.74 22.25 -36.50
C ASN A 13 -4.65 20.94 -35.70
N LEU A 14 -5.21 19.87 -36.26
CA LEU A 14 -5.18 18.51 -35.66
C LEU A 14 -3.76 17.99 -35.37
N GLY A 15 -2.71 18.59 -35.97
CA GLY A 15 -1.31 18.25 -35.72
C GLY A 15 -0.69 18.87 -34.45
N ASP A 16 -1.39 19.78 -33.74
CA ASP A 16 -0.85 20.43 -32.53
C ASP A 16 -1.82 20.57 -31.33
N ILE A 17 -2.93 19.83 -31.36
CA ILE A 17 -3.89 19.76 -30.24
C ILE A 17 -3.22 19.18 -28.98
N LYS A 18 -3.44 19.81 -27.83
CA LYS A 18 -2.89 19.44 -26.51
C LYS A 18 -4.00 19.18 -25.48
N GLU A 19 -3.65 18.53 -24.37
CA GLU A 19 -4.57 18.32 -23.25
C GLU A 19 -5.06 19.66 -22.68
N GLY A 20 -6.37 19.91 -22.79
CA GLY A 20 -7.03 21.14 -22.37
C GLY A 20 -7.49 22.06 -23.51
N ASP A 21 -7.13 21.78 -24.76
CA ASP A 21 -7.63 22.52 -25.94
C ASP A 21 -9.10 22.16 -26.27
N ASP A 22 -9.78 23.03 -27.02
CA ASP A 22 -11.10 22.75 -27.59
C ASP A 22 -10.96 22.31 -29.06
N VAL A 23 -11.62 21.21 -29.45
CA VAL A 23 -11.62 20.66 -30.81
C VAL A 23 -13.01 20.76 -31.42
N TYR A 24 -13.08 21.09 -32.71
CA TYR A 24 -14.34 21.23 -33.45
C TYR A 24 -14.29 20.43 -34.76
N PHE A 25 -15.39 19.75 -35.06
CA PHE A 25 -15.57 18.91 -36.24
C PHE A 25 -16.89 19.26 -36.96
N VAL A 26 -16.89 19.20 -38.29
CA VAL A 26 -18.06 19.41 -39.15
C VAL A 26 -18.28 18.21 -40.04
N CYS A 27 -19.52 17.70 -40.05
CA CYS A 27 -19.99 16.64 -40.92
C CYS A 27 -20.78 17.24 -42.09
N TYR A 28 -20.12 17.48 -43.22
CA TYR A 28 -20.78 17.94 -44.45
C TYR A 28 -21.57 16.78 -45.07
N ILE A 29 -22.89 16.95 -45.22
CA ILE A 29 -23.78 15.89 -45.68
C ILE A 29 -24.53 16.32 -46.95
N THR A 30 -24.39 15.53 -48.01
CA THR A 30 -25.19 15.64 -49.24
C THR A 30 -26.20 14.48 -49.26
N SER A 31 -27.49 14.78 -49.35
CA SER A 31 -28.54 13.77 -49.22
C SER A 31 -29.82 14.15 -49.96
N ASN A 32 -30.43 13.17 -50.64
CA ASN A 32 -31.77 13.24 -51.19
C ASN A 32 -32.45 11.86 -51.02
N PRO A 33 -33.61 11.75 -50.34
CA PRO A 33 -34.27 12.77 -49.53
C PRO A 33 -33.42 13.26 -48.34
N SER A 34 -33.90 14.27 -47.61
CA SER A 34 -33.25 14.78 -46.40
C SER A 34 -33.02 13.69 -45.33
N ILE A 35 -31.98 13.87 -44.51
CA ILE A 35 -31.67 12.99 -43.39
C ILE A 35 -32.66 13.19 -42.23
N TYR A 36 -32.84 12.15 -41.40
CA TYR A 36 -33.62 12.20 -40.16
C TYR A 36 -32.81 11.90 -38.90
N LYS A 37 -31.66 11.20 -39.01
CA LYS A 37 -30.69 11.00 -37.92
C LYS A 37 -29.32 11.46 -38.40
N LEU A 38 -28.57 12.11 -37.51
CA LEU A 38 -27.13 12.26 -37.58
C LEU A 38 -26.58 11.86 -36.21
N PHE A 39 -25.54 11.04 -36.20
CA PHE A 39 -24.82 10.65 -35.01
C PHE A 39 -23.32 10.56 -35.27
N TRP A 40 -22.55 10.59 -34.19
CA TRP A 40 -21.10 10.65 -34.21
C TRP A 40 -20.52 9.39 -33.60
N ILE A 41 -19.37 8.96 -34.09
CA ILE A 41 -18.69 7.74 -33.66
C ILE A 41 -17.24 8.08 -33.29
N HIS A 42 -16.77 7.57 -32.14
CA HIS A 42 -15.37 7.60 -31.69
C HIS A 42 -14.93 6.16 -31.37
N GLU A 43 -13.84 5.70 -31.99
CA GLU A 43 -13.32 4.32 -31.86
C GLU A 43 -14.41 3.22 -31.99
N GLY A 44 -15.37 3.43 -32.90
CA GLY A 44 -16.46 2.50 -33.19
C GLY A 44 -17.70 2.60 -32.27
N GLN A 45 -17.71 3.48 -31.26
CA GLN A 45 -18.83 3.68 -30.33
C GLN A 45 -19.61 4.97 -30.63
N GLU A 46 -20.94 4.96 -30.52
CA GLU A 46 -21.79 6.16 -30.72
C GLU A 46 -21.56 7.16 -29.57
N LEU A 47 -21.15 8.39 -29.91
CA LEU A 47 -21.01 9.50 -28.97
C LEU A 47 -22.39 10.03 -28.58
N HIS A 48 -22.58 10.28 -27.29
CA HIS A 48 -23.80 10.86 -26.74
C HIS A 48 -23.58 12.32 -26.33
N HIS A 49 -24.63 13.13 -26.44
CA HIS A 49 -24.56 14.55 -26.12
C HIS A 49 -24.42 14.73 -24.60
N ASN A 50 -23.28 15.29 -24.17
CA ASN A 50 -22.96 15.47 -22.77
C ASN A 50 -22.10 16.73 -22.55
N VAL A 51 -22.77 17.86 -22.38
CA VAL A 51 -22.15 19.16 -22.10
C VAL A 51 -21.25 19.13 -20.85
N SER A 52 -21.58 18.35 -19.81
CA SER A 52 -20.75 18.28 -18.59
C SER A 52 -19.46 17.48 -18.79
N ALA A 53 -19.40 16.60 -19.80
CA ALA A 53 -18.20 15.94 -20.26
C ALA A 53 -17.50 16.67 -21.44
N GLY A 54 -17.97 17.89 -21.79
CA GLY A 54 -17.43 18.67 -22.90
C GLY A 54 -17.83 18.20 -24.31
N VAL A 55 -18.73 17.21 -24.43
CA VAL A 55 -19.18 16.64 -25.72
C VAL A 55 -20.47 17.33 -26.16
N ILE A 56 -20.35 18.35 -27.01
CA ILE A 56 -21.48 19.17 -27.48
C ILE A 56 -21.76 18.83 -28.95
N MET A 57 -23.01 18.49 -29.29
CA MET A 57 -23.42 18.18 -30.66
C MET A 57 -24.55 19.12 -31.07
N SER A 58 -24.41 19.80 -32.20
CA SER A 58 -25.39 20.78 -32.67
C SER A 58 -25.43 20.81 -34.20
N ASN A 59 -26.62 20.58 -34.77
CA ASN A 59 -26.84 20.42 -36.21
C ASN A 59 -25.82 19.43 -36.82
N GLN A 60 -24.89 19.90 -37.66
CA GLN A 60 -23.89 19.10 -38.37
C GLN A 60 -22.50 19.11 -37.69
N SER A 61 -22.41 19.57 -36.43
CA SER A 61 -21.16 19.83 -35.75
C SER A 61 -21.00 19.07 -34.43
N LEU A 62 -19.77 18.69 -34.13
CA LEU A 62 -19.31 18.14 -32.85
C LEU A 62 -18.23 19.06 -32.27
N VAL A 63 -18.40 19.46 -31.01
CA VAL A 63 -17.42 20.16 -30.18
C VAL A 63 -16.96 19.23 -29.07
N LEU A 64 -15.65 19.17 -28.85
CA LEU A 64 -15.01 18.46 -27.76
C LEU A 64 -14.22 19.49 -26.95
N GLN A 65 -14.77 19.91 -25.81
CA GLN A 65 -14.14 20.94 -24.97
C GLN A 65 -13.11 20.35 -24.01
N ARG A 66 -12.00 21.05 -23.82
CA ARG A 66 -10.90 20.72 -22.90
C ARG A 66 -10.43 19.27 -23.02
N VAL A 67 -10.11 18.84 -24.24
CA VAL A 67 -9.84 17.43 -24.56
C VAL A 67 -8.77 16.82 -23.65
N SER A 68 -9.04 15.62 -23.14
CA SER A 68 -8.03 14.81 -22.45
C SER A 68 -7.34 13.88 -23.45
N ARG A 69 -6.22 13.25 -23.07
CA ARG A 69 -5.55 12.24 -23.92
C ARG A 69 -6.49 11.10 -24.37
N ALA A 70 -7.51 10.77 -23.57
CA ALA A 70 -8.51 9.76 -23.88
C ALA A 70 -9.50 10.16 -24.98
N ALA A 71 -9.55 11.44 -25.38
CA ALA A 71 -10.27 11.89 -26.57
C ALA A 71 -9.49 11.64 -27.87
N SER A 72 -8.24 11.15 -27.79
CA SER A 72 -7.52 10.69 -28.99
C SER A 72 -8.22 9.49 -29.62
N GLY A 73 -8.14 9.36 -30.94
CA GLY A 73 -8.75 8.27 -31.69
C GLY A 73 -9.39 8.72 -33.01
N GLN A 74 -10.00 7.77 -33.71
CA GLN A 74 -10.71 7.99 -34.96
C GLN A 74 -12.15 8.43 -34.69
N TYR A 75 -12.50 9.58 -35.25
CA TYR A 75 -13.85 10.11 -35.29
C TYR A 75 -14.48 9.89 -36.66
N SER A 76 -15.78 9.63 -36.71
CA SER A 76 -16.58 9.65 -37.93
C SER A 76 -18.00 10.12 -37.61
N CYS A 77 -18.77 10.48 -38.64
CA CYS A 77 -20.19 10.76 -38.51
C CYS A 77 -21.00 9.84 -39.44
N VAL A 78 -22.22 9.53 -39.03
CA VAL A 78 -23.16 8.68 -39.77
C VAL A 78 -24.49 9.41 -39.91
N ALA A 79 -24.93 9.56 -41.15
CA ALA A 79 -26.16 10.25 -41.50
C ALA A 79 -27.17 9.26 -42.11
N SER A 80 -28.40 9.24 -41.60
CA SER A 80 -29.44 8.28 -41.98
C SER A 80 -30.54 8.94 -42.79
N ASN A 81 -30.91 8.36 -43.93
CA ASN A 81 -32.17 8.68 -44.63
C ASN A 81 -32.90 7.39 -45.07
N ILE A 82 -34.06 7.52 -45.73
CA ILE A 82 -34.87 6.37 -46.16
C ILE A 82 -34.19 5.45 -47.19
N GLN A 83 -33.00 5.81 -47.67
CA GLN A 83 -32.16 5.04 -48.59
C GLN A 83 -30.93 4.45 -47.86
N GLY A 84 -30.98 4.31 -46.53
CA GLY A 84 -29.93 3.75 -45.68
C GLY A 84 -28.96 4.78 -45.09
N ASP A 85 -27.92 4.28 -44.42
CA ASP A 85 -26.92 5.08 -43.70
C ASP A 85 -25.72 5.45 -44.59
N GLY A 86 -25.21 6.67 -44.40
CA GLY A 86 -24.01 7.20 -45.05
C GLY A 86 -22.94 7.54 -44.01
N HIS A 87 -21.81 6.84 -44.03
CA HIS A 87 -20.66 7.07 -43.17
C HIS A 87 -19.70 8.10 -43.79
N SER A 88 -19.03 8.90 -42.96
CA SER A 88 -17.93 9.77 -43.40
C SER A 88 -16.60 9.04 -43.56
N ASN A 89 -15.62 9.72 -44.14
CA ASN A 89 -14.21 9.41 -43.88
C ASN A 89 -13.92 9.40 -42.36
N PRO A 90 -13.02 8.53 -41.88
CA PRO A 90 -12.49 8.64 -40.53
C PRO A 90 -11.56 9.85 -40.43
N GLN A 91 -11.56 10.51 -39.28
CA GLN A 91 -10.64 11.60 -38.94
C GLN A 91 -9.94 11.25 -37.63
N LEU A 92 -8.62 11.02 -37.70
CA LEU A 92 -7.80 10.76 -36.53
C LEU A 92 -7.52 12.06 -35.76
N LEU A 93 -7.84 12.08 -34.48
CA LEU A 93 -7.42 13.09 -33.49
C LEU A 93 -6.29 12.49 -32.64
N ARG A 94 -5.21 13.25 -32.44
CA ARG A 94 -4.11 12.90 -31.52
C ARG A 94 -3.87 14.05 -30.55
N VAL A 95 -4.31 13.89 -29.31
CA VAL A 95 -4.12 14.89 -28.26
C VAL A 95 -2.71 14.73 -27.68
N LYS A 96 -1.90 15.78 -27.73
CA LYS A 96 -0.56 15.82 -27.12
C LYS A 96 -0.65 16.09 -25.62
N TYR A 97 0.23 15.47 -24.84
CA TYR A 97 0.29 15.63 -23.39
C TYR A 97 1.72 15.58 -22.85
N ALA A 98 1.95 16.33 -21.77
CA ALA A 98 3.21 16.27 -21.02
C ALA A 98 3.37 14.89 -20.35
N PRO A 99 4.60 14.39 -20.12
CA PRO A 99 4.82 13.03 -19.66
C PRO A 99 4.21 12.74 -18.28
N VAL A 100 3.81 11.50 -18.06
CA VAL A 100 3.34 10.98 -16.76
C VAL A 100 3.94 9.61 -16.50
N CYS A 101 3.98 9.17 -15.25
CA CYS A 101 4.38 7.81 -14.92
C CYS A 101 3.40 6.79 -15.50
N ARG A 102 3.93 5.78 -16.20
CA ARG A 102 3.13 4.64 -16.69
C ARG A 102 2.55 3.84 -15.53
N HIS A 103 3.35 3.65 -14.49
CA HIS A 103 2.94 3.04 -13.22
C HIS A 103 2.74 4.15 -12.19
N LYS A 104 1.56 4.19 -11.55
CA LYS A 104 1.17 5.26 -10.60
C LYS A 104 1.55 4.97 -9.14
N GLN A 105 2.18 3.83 -8.88
CA GLN A 105 2.60 3.39 -7.55
C GLN A 105 4.01 3.89 -7.22
N MET A 106 4.25 4.18 -5.94
CA MET A 106 5.60 4.40 -5.42
C MET A 106 6.35 3.06 -5.39
N VAL A 107 7.60 3.07 -5.80
CA VAL A 107 8.47 1.89 -5.73
C VAL A 107 9.32 1.97 -4.47
N TYR A 108 9.38 0.90 -3.70
CA TYR A 108 10.22 0.78 -2.51
C TYR A 108 11.31 -0.25 -2.78
N LEU A 109 12.57 0.11 -2.61
CA LEU A 109 13.71 -0.78 -2.80
C LEU A 109 14.68 -0.67 -1.63
N GLY A 110 14.85 -1.78 -0.92
CA GLY A 110 15.94 -1.93 0.05
C GLY A 110 17.27 -2.09 -0.69
N ALA A 111 18.31 -1.41 -0.24
CA ALA A 111 19.67 -1.52 -0.76
C ALA A 111 20.69 -1.58 0.39
N SER A 112 21.74 -2.39 0.26
CA SER A 112 22.85 -2.39 1.20
C SER A 112 23.88 -1.33 0.81
N LYS A 113 24.77 -0.98 1.73
CA LYS A 113 25.82 0.02 1.48
C LYS A 113 26.73 -0.46 0.34
N TYR A 114 27.02 0.44 -0.60
CA TYR A 114 27.76 0.21 -1.85
C TYR A 114 27.10 -0.76 -2.85
N GLU A 115 25.86 -1.21 -2.63
CA GLU A 115 25.12 -2.03 -3.60
C GLU A 115 24.67 -1.17 -4.79
N GLN A 116 25.07 -1.57 -6.00
CA GLN A 116 24.63 -0.91 -7.22
C GLN A 116 23.25 -1.41 -7.66
N ILE A 117 22.25 -0.54 -7.52
CA ILE A 117 20.87 -0.76 -7.95
C ILE A 117 20.56 -0.03 -9.26
N SER A 118 19.66 -0.57 -10.08
CA SER A 118 19.17 0.07 -11.31
C SER A 118 17.66 0.30 -11.22
N LEU A 119 17.24 1.56 -11.34
CA LEU A 119 15.84 1.98 -11.22
C LEU A 119 15.31 2.45 -12.57
N THR A 120 14.30 1.74 -13.10
CA THR A 120 13.70 2.05 -14.41
C THR A 120 12.43 2.89 -14.25
N CYS A 121 12.44 4.06 -14.88
CA CYS A 121 11.31 4.96 -15.05
C CYS A 121 10.70 4.79 -16.44
N ASP A 122 9.50 4.19 -16.49
CA ASP A 122 8.66 4.13 -17.69
C ASP A 122 7.62 5.24 -17.67
N LEU A 123 7.60 6.06 -18.71
CA LEU A 123 6.63 7.12 -18.90
C LEU A 123 5.55 6.76 -19.93
N ASP A 124 4.44 7.48 -19.85
CA ASP A 124 3.42 7.65 -20.88
C ASP A 124 3.48 9.11 -21.35
N ALA A 125 3.65 9.34 -22.65
CA ALA A 125 3.81 10.67 -23.24
C ALA A 125 3.54 10.68 -24.75
N TYR A 126 2.85 11.72 -25.23
CA TYR A 126 2.79 12.02 -26.67
C TYR A 126 3.01 13.54 -26.93
N PRO A 127 4.04 13.95 -27.70
CA PRO A 127 5.11 13.14 -28.29
C PRO A 127 6.00 12.44 -27.26
N THR A 128 6.95 11.62 -27.74
CA THR A 128 8.00 11.00 -26.93
C THR A 128 8.72 12.03 -26.04
N PRO A 129 9.17 11.66 -24.83
CA PRO A 129 10.07 12.49 -24.05
C PRO A 129 11.34 12.83 -24.84
N SER A 130 11.76 14.08 -24.76
CA SER A 130 13.00 14.59 -25.36
C SER A 130 14.13 14.75 -24.35
N HIS A 131 13.82 14.73 -23.05
CA HIS A 131 14.79 14.80 -21.96
C HIS A 131 14.26 14.07 -20.72
N PHE A 132 15.18 13.48 -19.94
CA PHE A 132 14.92 12.89 -18.63
C PHE A 132 15.86 13.52 -17.60
N ARG A 133 15.35 13.79 -16.40
CA ARG A 133 16.10 14.30 -15.25
C ARG A 133 15.80 13.43 -14.04
N TRP A 134 16.83 13.07 -13.27
CA TRP A 134 16.67 12.38 -12.00
C TRP A 134 17.21 13.26 -10.87
N THR A 135 16.44 13.41 -9.80
CA THR A 135 16.88 14.12 -8.59
C THR A 135 16.79 13.19 -7.39
N PHE A 136 17.85 13.12 -6.57
CA PHE A 136 17.83 12.51 -5.25
C PHE A 136 17.36 13.53 -4.22
N ASN A 137 16.58 13.10 -3.23
CA ASN A 137 16.02 13.96 -2.18
C ASN A 137 15.96 13.21 -0.84
N ASN A 138 16.60 13.74 0.19
CA ASN A 138 16.59 13.21 1.56
C ASN A 138 16.07 14.28 2.55
N SER A 139 16.37 14.15 3.85
CA SER A 139 15.92 15.11 4.87
C SER A 139 16.73 16.41 4.94
N GLY A 140 17.85 16.52 4.21
CA GLY A 140 18.75 17.67 4.23
C GLY A 140 18.95 18.36 2.87
N GLU A 141 18.87 17.63 1.75
CA GLU A 141 19.18 18.16 0.42
C GLU A 141 18.37 17.48 -0.70
N SER A 142 18.19 18.21 -1.81
CA SER A 142 17.62 17.70 -3.07
C SER A 142 18.57 18.04 -4.23
N VAL A 143 19.27 17.02 -4.75
CA VAL A 143 20.39 17.15 -5.70
C VAL A 143 20.06 16.49 -7.03
N ASP A 144 20.57 17.03 -8.15
CA ASP A 144 20.53 16.37 -9.45
C ASP A 144 21.48 15.16 -9.50
N VAL A 145 21.00 14.03 -10.01
CA VAL A 145 21.84 12.85 -10.24
C VAL A 145 22.68 13.08 -11.52
N PRO A 146 24.01 12.87 -11.49
CA PRO A 146 24.86 13.07 -12.66
C PRO A 146 24.45 12.24 -13.88
N GLN A 147 24.59 12.84 -15.07
CA GLN A 147 24.03 12.32 -16.32
C GLN A 147 24.69 11.01 -16.79
N GLU A 148 25.94 10.78 -16.40
CA GLU A 148 26.70 9.53 -16.60
C GLU A 148 26.06 8.30 -15.93
N HIS A 149 25.23 8.51 -14.91
CA HIS A 149 24.46 7.45 -14.25
C HIS A 149 23.10 7.20 -14.89
N ILE A 150 22.71 7.99 -15.91
CA ILE A 150 21.36 8.02 -16.48
C ILE A 150 21.38 7.58 -17.95
N VAL A 151 20.86 6.39 -18.22
CA VAL A 151 20.61 5.89 -19.58
C VAL A 151 19.16 6.20 -19.94
N ALA A 152 18.90 6.83 -21.09
CA ALA A 152 17.56 7.21 -21.53
C ALA A 152 17.31 6.93 -23.02
N GLY A 153 16.09 6.53 -23.36
CA GLY A 153 15.68 6.23 -24.73
C GLY A 153 14.17 6.07 -24.89
N GLY A 154 13.58 6.83 -25.81
CA GLY A 154 12.13 6.83 -26.05
C GLY A 154 11.36 7.22 -24.78
N TRP A 155 10.47 6.34 -24.32
CA TRP A 155 9.66 6.55 -23.11
C TRP A 155 10.30 6.06 -21.80
N ARG A 156 11.55 5.57 -21.85
CA ARG A 156 12.22 4.93 -20.71
C ARG A 156 13.50 5.65 -20.33
N SER A 157 13.75 5.77 -19.03
CA SER A 157 15.08 6.04 -18.48
C SER A 157 15.39 5.09 -17.34
N THR A 158 16.64 4.64 -17.25
CA THR A 158 17.16 3.87 -16.13
C THR A 158 18.29 4.67 -15.48
N VAL A 159 18.21 4.87 -14.17
CA VAL A 159 19.32 5.41 -13.37
C VAL A 159 20.00 4.27 -12.63
N THR A 160 21.33 4.32 -12.56
CA THR A 160 22.16 3.41 -11.76
C THR A 160 22.65 4.15 -10.53
N TYR A 161 22.34 3.65 -9.33
CA TYR A 161 22.59 4.32 -8.06
C TYR A 161 23.24 3.36 -7.05
N ALA A 162 24.02 3.87 -6.11
CA ALA A 162 24.60 3.09 -5.02
C ALA A 162 24.75 3.97 -3.76
N PRO A 163 24.18 3.59 -2.61
CA PRO A 163 24.28 4.39 -1.39
C PRO A 163 25.65 4.18 -0.71
N ASN A 164 26.43 5.24 -0.54
CA ASN A 164 27.81 5.17 -0.02
C ASN A 164 27.90 5.52 1.47
N THR A 165 26.90 6.25 1.96
CA THR A 165 26.75 6.77 3.32
C THR A 165 25.29 6.63 3.75
N ASP A 166 25.03 6.81 5.03
CA ASP A 166 23.69 6.62 5.58
C ASP A 166 22.74 7.81 5.25
N LEU A 167 23.30 8.87 4.63
CA LEU A 167 22.57 10.00 4.04
C LEU A 167 22.16 9.76 2.58
N ASP A 168 22.72 8.75 1.91
CA ASP A 168 22.37 8.35 0.53
C ASP A 168 21.11 7.47 0.46
N TYR A 169 20.45 7.24 1.60
CA TYR A 169 19.10 6.68 1.65
C TYR A 169 18.06 7.81 1.63
N GLY A 170 17.01 7.64 0.84
CA GLY A 170 16.09 8.72 0.51
C GLY A 170 15.21 8.42 -0.68
N THR A 171 14.92 9.43 -1.49
CA THR A 171 13.94 9.35 -2.57
C THR A 171 14.54 9.81 -3.90
N LEU A 172 14.57 8.91 -4.89
CA LEU A 172 14.88 9.23 -6.27
C LEU A 172 13.60 9.59 -7.02
N LEU A 173 13.65 10.70 -7.75
CA LEU A 173 12.53 11.29 -8.48
C LEU A 173 12.87 11.39 -9.97
N CYS A 174 12.15 10.64 -10.80
CA CYS A 174 12.25 10.72 -12.26
C CYS A 174 11.31 11.78 -12.83
N TRP A 175 11.84 12.64 -13.70
CA TRP A 175 11.12 13.69 -14.43
C TRP A 175 11.33 13.56 -15.94
N GLY A 176 10.24 13.47 -16.70
CA GLY A 176 10.25 13.59 -18.16
C GLY A 176 9.86 14.99 -18.66
N LEU A 177 10.44 15.39 -19.78
CA LEU A 177 10.08 16.58 -20.57
C LEU A 177 9.79 16.15 -22.01
N ASN A 178 8.72 16.69 -22.62
CA ASN A 178 8.50 16.65 -24.07
C ASN A 178 8.08 18.04 -24.59
N SER A 179 7.75 18.17 -25.88
CA SER A 179 7.34 19.42 -26.52
C SER A 179 6.05 20.06 -25.98
N VAL A 180 5.32 19.40 -25.07
CA VAL A 180 4.11 19.94 -24.40
C VAL A 180 4.47 20.53 -23.03
N GLY A 181 5.50 20.00 -22.37
CA GLY A 181 6.01 20.49 -21.10
C GLY A 181 6.63 19.41 -20.22
N VAL A 182 6.98 19.82 -19.00
CA VAL A 182 7.49 18.94 -17.95
C VAL A 182 6.34 18.15 -17.30
N GLN A 183 6.65 16.93 -16.90
CA GLN A 183 5.81 16.06 -16.09
C GLN A 183 5.28 16.72 -14.80
N ARG A 184 3.96 16.68 -14.58
CA ARG A 184 3.29 17.38 -13.44
C ARG A 184 3.59 16.80 -12.05
N ARG A 185 3.97 15.51 -11.97
CA ARG A 185 4.37 14.81 -10.74
C ARG A 185 5.40 13.75 -11.11
N PRO A 186 6.58 13.68 -10.47
CA PRO A 186 7.64 12.74 -10.82
C PRO A 186 7.25 11.29 -10.51
N CYS A 187 8.02 10.34 -11.04
CA CYS A 187 7.93 8.94 -10.60
C CYS A 187 8.86 8.73 -9.41
N VAL A 188 8.31 8.14 -8.34
CA VAL A 188 8.89 8.19 -7.00
C VAL A 188 9.41 6.82 -6.60
N PHE A 189 10.70 6.76 -6.28
CA PHE A 189 11.41 5.57 -5.87
C PHE A 189 12.06 5.82 -4.50
N HIS A 190 11.64 5.11 -3.46
CA HIS A 190 12.22 5.20 -2.13
C HIS A 190 13.30 4.13 -1.95
N VAL A 191 14.53 4.56 -1.74
CA VAL A 191 15.70 3.71 -1.47
C VAL A 191 15.98 3.76 0.04
N PHE A 192 15.88 2.62 0.71
CA PHE A 192 16.04 2.51 2.16
C PHE A 192 17.15 1.50 2.51
N PRO A 193 17.81 1.62 3.68
CA PRO A 193 18.84 0.68 4.08
C PRO A 193 18.23 -0.71 4.26
N ALA A 194 18.78 -1.68 3.54
CA ALA A 194 18.46 -3.08 3.74
C ALA A 194 19.66 -3.98 3.46
N ASP A 195 19.95 -4.88 4.39
CA ASP A 195 21.06 -5.82 4.30
C ASP A 195 20.53 -7.26 4.47
N ARG A 196 21.44 -8.23 4.57
CA ARG A 196 21.11 -9.59 5.00
C ARG A 196 20.59 -9.57 6.44
N PRO A 197 19.76 -10.55 6.84
CA PRO A 197 19.29 -10.63 8.22
C PRO A 197 20.40 -11.13 9.14
N ASP A 198 20.32 -10.72 10.41
CA ASP A 198 21.19 -11.22 11.48
C ASP A 198 21.03 -12.74 11.66
N PRO A 199 22.04 -13.45 12.21
CA PRO A 199 21.86 -14.81 12.67
C PRO A 199 20.73 -14.93 13.71
N VAL A 200 20.12 -16.11 13.78
CA VAL A 200 19.24 -16.46 14.91
C VAL A 200 20.04 -16.51 16.21
N HIS A 201 19.38 -16.39 17.36
CA HIS A 201 20.04 -16.46 18.66
C HIS A 201 19.21 -17.24 19.68
N ASN A 202 19.79 -17.60 20.81
CA ASN A 202 19.14 -18.39 21.88
C ASN A 202 18.46 -19.68 21.36
N CYS A 203 19.13 -20.40 20.45
CA CYS A 203 18.65 -21.68 19.94
C CYS A 203 18.61 -22.75 21.04
N THR A 204 17.44 -23.35 21.22
CA THR A 204 17.20 -24.52 22.08
C THR A 204 16.90 -25.73 21.21
N VAL A 205 17.55 -26.85 21.50
CA VAL A 205 17.40 -28.12 20.75
C VAL A 205 16.87 -29.18 21.70
N HIS A 206 15.64 -29.63 21.44
CA HIS A 206 14.98 -30.68 22.21
C HIS A 206 15.00 -31.97 21.41
N VAL A 207 15.64 -33.00 21.95
CA VAL A 207 15.83 -34.31 21.31
C VAL A 207 14.87 -35.36 21.87
N SER A 208 14.54 -36.33 21.04
CA SER A 208 13.86 -37.58 21.42
C SER A 208 14.57 -38.77 20.77
N MET A 209 13.97 -39.97 20.78
CA MET A 209 14.55 -41.12 20.08
C MET A 209 14.44 -41.03 18.54
N ALA A 210 13.44 -40.31 18.02
CA ALA A 210 13.10 -40.32 16.60
C ALA A 210 12.76 -38.93 16.01
N ALA A 211 12.96 -37.86 16.78
CA ALA A 211 12.68 -36.51 16.35
C ALA A 211 13.55 -35.47 17.08
N VAL A 212 13.83 -34.35 16.42
CA VAL A 212 14.51 -33.17 16.97
C VAL A 212 13.68 -31.92 16.71
N ASN A 213 13.44 -31.14 17.77
CA ASN A 213 12.73 -29.87 17.74
C ASN A 213 13.69 -28.73 18.04
N VAL A 214 13.80 -27.77 17.12
CA VAL A 214 14.68 -26.60 17.24
C VAL A 214 13.84 -25.34 17.39
N VAL A 215 14.10 -24.55 18.43
CA VAL A 215 13.42 -23.26 18.68
C VAL A 215 14.47 -22.21 19.03
N CYS A 216 14.61 -21.21 18.17
CA CYS A 216 15.49 -20.05 18.38
C CYS A 216 14.67 -18.75 18.49
N MET A 217 15.36 -17.64 18.67
CA MET A 217 14.86 -16.27 18.53
C MET A 217 15.40 -15.67 17.22
N ALA A 218 14.61 -14.80 16.59
CA ALA A 218 15.00 -14.13 15.35
C ALA A 218 15.91 -12.94 15.65
N GLY A 219 17.00 -12.79 14.89
CA GLY A 219 17.77 -11.54 14.84
C GLY A 219 17.05 -10.44 14.04
N PHE A 220 17.69 -9.28 13.86
CA PHE A 220 17.17 -8.23 12.98
C PHE A 220 16.97 -8.76 11.55
N ASP A 221 15.90 -8.34 10.88
CA ASP A 221 15.51 -8.88 9.57
C ASP A 221 16.26 -8.26 8.38
N GLY A 222 17.21 -7.37 8.65
CA GLY A 222 17.91 -6.60 7.62
C GLY A 222 17.02 -5.56 6.93
N GLY A 223 15.87 -5.19 7.53
CA GLY A 223 14.90 -4.25 6.96
C GLY A 223 13.98 -4.84 5.88
N LEU A 224 14.01 -6.17 5.67
CA LEU A 224 13.23 -6.87 4.66
C LEU A 224 12.62 -8.16 5.23
N PRO A 225 11.44 -8.61 4.74
CA PRO A 225 10.81 -9.83 5.21
C PRO A 225 11.75 -11.05 5.16
N GLN A 226 12.09 -11.58 6.34
CA GLN A 226 12.99 -12.73 6.47
C GLN A 226 12.23 -14.06 6.63
N THR A 227 12.93 -15.13 6.28
CA THR A 227 12.58 -16.54 6.51
C THR A 227 13.75 -17.23 7.19
N PHE A 228 13.52 -18.41 7.76
CA PHE A 228 14.52 -19.19 8.49
C PHE A 228 14.59 -20.59 7.91
N ILE A 229 15.80 -21.10 7.73
CA ILE A 229 16.05 -22.43 7.20
C ILE A 229 16.85 -23.22 8.25
N LEU A 230 16.40 -24.45 8.53
CA LEU A 230 17.18 -25.48 9.20
C LEU A 230 17.68 -26.48 8.16
N GLU A 231 18.99 -26.70 8.13
CA GLU A 231 19.60 -27.86 7.49
C GLU A 231 20.17 -28.78 8.57
N LEU A 232 19.79 -30.06 8.53
CA LEU A 232 20.20 -31.07 9.52
C LEU A 232 20.88 -32.23 8.81
N TYR A 233 22.04 -32.62 9.30
CA TYR A 233 22.96 -33.59 8.71
C TYR A 233 23.35 -34.70 9.71
N GLU A 234 23.62 -35.88 9.19
CA GLU A 234 24.20 -37.01 9.93
C GLU A 234 25.71 -36.79 10.15
N SER A 235 26.19 -36.70 11.40
CA SER A 235 27.57 -36.31 11.72
C SER A 235 28.66 -37.25 11.22
N SER A 236 28.33 -38.53 10.95
CA SER A 236 29.25 -39.57 10.47
C SER A 236 29.61 -39.43 8.99
N HIS A 237 28.65 -39.01 8.16
CA HIS A 237 28.76 -39.08 6.69
C HIS A 237 28.44 -37.75 5.99
N GLY A 238 28.02 -36.72 6.72
CA GLY A 238 27.57 -35.45 6.13
C GLY A 238 26.28 -35.58 5.29
N ARG A 239 25.51 -36.66 5.47
CA ARG A 239 24.26 -36.89 4.75
C ARG A 239 23.20 -35.90 5.23
N LEU A 240 22.66 -35.08 4.34
CA LEU A 240 21.51 -34.22 4.62
C LEU A 240 20.30 -35.10 4.96
N LEU A 241 19.73 -34.89 6.15
CA LEU A 241 18.56 -35.59 6.68
C LEU A 241 17.29 -34.75 6.56
N ALA A 242 17.40 -33.42 6.72
CA ALA A 242 16.30 -32.49 6.52
C ALA A 242 16.79 -31.12 6.04
N ASN A 243 16.04 -30.50 5.14
CA ASN A 243 16.08 -29.07 4.86
C ASN A 243 14.64 -28.55 5.04
N SER A 244 14.45 -27.61 5.97
CA SER A 244 13.13 -27.12 6.38
C SER A 244 13.11 -25.60 6.44
N THR A 245 12.21 -24.97 5.69
CA THR A 245 12.02 -23.51 5.66
C THR A 245 10.78 -23.11 6.46
N SER A 246 10.86 -22.00 7.21
CA SER A 246 9.77 -21.47 8.03
C SER A 246 9.80 -19.94 8.07
N THR A 247 8.64 -19.31 8.32
CA THR A 247 8.53 -17.85 8.55
C THR A 247 8.82 -17.46 10.01
N VAL A 248 9.06 -18.45 10.88
CA VAL A 248 9.51 -18.25 12.27
C VAL A 248 10.64 -19.25 12.59
N PRO A 249 11.61 -18.94 13.46
CA PRO A 249 12.76 -19.82 13.75
C PRO A 249 12.37 -20.97 14.68
N ARG A 250 11.46 -21.82 14.22
CA ARG A 250 10.95 -23.02 14.87
C ARG A 250 10.82 -24.14 13.85
N PHE A 251 11.40 -25.29 14.18
CA PHE A 251 11.49 -26.44 13.28
C PHE A 251 11.24 -27.72 14.06
N SER A 252 10.69 -28.72 13.37
CA SER A 252 10.52 -30.08 13.86
C SER A 252 10.96 -31.03 12.75
N VAL A 253 11.82 -31.98 13.08
CA VAL A 253 12.29 -33.04 12.17
C VAL A 253 11.98 -34.37 12.84
N GLU A 254 11.13 -35.18 12.21
CA GLU A 254 10.72 -36.51 12.68
C GLU A 254 11.26 -37.61 11.75
N GLY A 255 11.18 -38.88 12.18
CA GLY A 255 11.64 -40.03 11.41
C GLY A 255 13.14 -40.32 11.50
N LEU A 256 13.80 -39.81 12.54
CA LEU A 256 15.23 -40.02 12.80
C LEU A 256 15.48 -41.38 13.52
N GLU A 257 16.71 -41.87 13.46
CA GLU A 257 17.13 -43.08 14.19
C GLU A 257 17.61 -42.75 15.61
N ALA A 258 17.50 -43.71 16.53
CA ALA A 258 17.89 -43.57 17.93
C ALA A 258 19.41 -43.73 18.14
N GLY A 259 20.03 -42.83 18.92
CA GLY A 259 21.50 -42.80 19.11
C GLY A 259 22.28 -42.18 17.93
N MET A 260 21.60 -41.61 16.95
CA MET A 260 22.20 -40.92 15.81
C MET A 260 22.80 -39.58 16.22
N ALA A 261 24.08 -39.38 15.90
CA ALA A 261 24.76 -38.09 16.07
C ALA A 261 24.40 -37.15 14.90
N LEU A 262 24.05 -35.92 15.24
CA LEU A 262 23.48 -34.93 14.33
C LEU A 262 24.24 -33.61 14.42
N GLN A 263 24.53 -33.02 13.26
CA GLN A 263 25.06 -31.68 13.13
C GLN A 263 24.15 -30.90 12.19
N GLY A 264 23.89 -29.62 12.46
CA GLY A 264 23.01 -28.81 11.63
C GLY A 264 23.41 -27.35 11.61
N VAL A 265 22.74 -26.58 10.78
CA VAL A 265 22.83 -25.11 10.75
C VAL A 265 21.43 -24.52 10.68
N VAL A 266 21.19 -23.47 11.46
CA VAL A 266 20.03 -22.60 11.26
C VAL A 266 20.52 -21.24 10.81
N TYR A 267 19.91 -20.72 9.75
CA TYR A 267 20.23 -19.40 9.22
C TYR A 267 18.96 -18.65 8.82
N SER A 268 19.07 -17.33 8.81
CA SER A 268 18.06 -16.40 8.31
C SER A 268 18.29 -16.12 6.81
N PHE A 269 17.23 -15.76 6.09
CA PHE A 269 17.29 -15.44 4.67
C PHE A 269 16.24 -14.38 4.28
N ASN A 270 16.66 -13.32 3.60
CA ASN A 270 15.79 -12.31 2.99
C ASN A 270 16.20 -12.05 1.53
N ALA A 271 15.66 -11.01 0.87
CA ALA A 271 15.99 -10.70 -0.53
C ALA A 271 17.43 -10.21 -0.79
N LYS A 272 18.23 -9.90 0.24
CA LYS A 272 19.70 -9.67 0.16
C LYS A 272 20.52 -10.95 0.36
N GLY A 273 19.85 -12.06 0.65
CA GLY A 273 20.40 -13.39 0.73
C GLY A 273 20.44 -13.95 2.15
N ARG A 274 21.42 -14.84 2.37
CA ARG A 274 21.62 -15.65 3.57
C ARG A 274 22.38 -14.87 4.63
N GLY A 275 21.84 -14.81 5.85
CA GLY A 275 22.51 -14.34 7.05
C GLY A 275 23.55 -15.34 7.56
N GLU A 276 24.20 -15.03 8.69
CA GLU A 276 25.20 -15.93 9.28
C GLU A 276 24.59 -17.24 9.83
N GLU A 277 25.40 -18.29 9.86
CA GLU A 277 24.99 -19.66 10.19
C GLU A 277 25.19 -19.98 11.67
N VAL A 278 24.13 -20.39 12.34
CA VAL A 278 24.21 -20.92 13.72
C VAL A 278 24.32 -22.43 13.68
N ALA A 279 25.53 -22.92 13.93
CA ALA A 279 25.80 -24.35 14.04
C ALA A 279 25.09 -24.96 15.26
N LEU A 280 24.45 -26.11 15.03
CA LEU A 280 23.79 -26.94 16.03
C LEU A 280 24.47 -28.31 16.09
N SER A 281 24.43 -28.95 17.25
CA SER A 281 24.88 -30.33 17.43
C SER A 281 23.98 -31.04 18.43
N ALA A 282 23.61 -32.29 18.13
CA ALA A 282 22.64 -33.06 18.90
C ALA A 282 22.93 -34.56 18.82
N LEU A 283 22.33 -35.32 19.74
CA LEU A 283 22.34 -36.77 19.78
C LEU A 283 20.91 -37.23 20.07
N THR A 284 20.32 -38.09 19.23
CA THR A 284 18.99 -38.66 19.53
C THR A 284 19.10 -39.64 20.68
N LEU A 285 18.04 -39.75 21.49
CA LEU A 285 18.03 -40.62 22.66
C LEU A 285 18.03 -42.09 22.23
N THR A 286 18.88 -42.92 22.84
CA THR A 286 18.91 -44.38 22.58
C THR A 286 17.73 -45.12 23.21
N HIS A 287 17.18 -44.58 24.30
CA HIS A 287 16.06 -45.13 25.07
C HIS A 287 15.12 -44.02 25.53
N LEU A 288 13.89 -44.38 25.91
CA LEU A 288 12.98 -43.46 26.57
C LEU A 288 13.56 -43.05 27.94
N PRO A 289 13.50 -41.76 28.33
CA PRO A 289 13.98 -41.34 29.64
C PRO A 289 13.13 -42.01 30.73
N GLU A 290 13.77 -42.82 31.58
CA GLU A 290 13.06 -43.58 32.62
C GLU A 290 12.38 -42.64 33.61
N LYS A 291 11.04 -42.72 33.67
CA LYS A 291 10.26 -41.95 34.62
C LYS A 291 10.44 -42.53 36.03
N HIS A 292 11.44 -42.04 36.75
CA HIS A 292 11.67 -42.32 38.18
C HIS A 292 10.58 -41.70 39.08
N THR A 293 9.32 -42.10 38.88
CA THR A 293 8.26 -41.98 39.88
C THR A 293 8.63 -42.89 41.05
N ALA A 294 9.26 -42.32 42.08
CA ALA A 294 9.61 -43.03 43.30
C ALA A 294 8.34 -43.56 43.98
N ALA A 295 8.10 -44.87 43.87
CA ALA A 295 6.97 -45.54 44.51
C ALA A 295 7.19 -45.56 46.03
N VAL A 296 6.59 -44.59 46.74
CA VAL A 296 6.64 -44.52 48.20
C VAL A 296 6.00 -45.77 48.78
N LYS A 297 6.83 -46.62 49.36
CA LYS A 297 6.43 -47.91 49.95
C LYS A 297 5.56 -47.64 51.18
N PRO A 298 4.31 -48.15 51.25
CA PRO A 298 3.44 -47.90 52.41
C PRO A 298 4.01 -48.58 53.66
N SER A 299 4.06 -47.84 54.76
CA SER A 299 4.40 -48.37 56.09
C SER A 299 3.19 -49.06 56.74
N PRO A 300 3.40 -50.01 57.67
CA PRO A 300 2.30 -50.61 58.43
C PRO A 300 1.71 -49.58 59.40
N GLY A 301 0.41 -49.32 59.29
CA GLY A 301 -0.31 -48.42 60.20
C GLY A 301 -0.78 -49.11 61.49
N PRO A 302 -0.99 -48.37 62.60
CA PRO A 302 -1.75 -48.83 63.75
C PRO A 302 -3.26 -48.96 63.45
N ALA A 303 -3.98 -49.69 64.31
CA ALA A 303 -5.41 -49.99 64.18
C ALA A 303 -6.35 -48.79 64.51
N PRO A 304 -7.62 -48.79 64.03
CA PRO A 304 -8.57 -47.69 64.22
C PRO A 304 -9.27 -47.74 65.59
N PRO A 305 -9.79 -46.60 66.11
CA PRO A 305 -11.15 -46.14 65.77
C PRO A 305 -11.22 -44.60 65.60
N THR A 306 -12.33 -43.88 65.39
CA THR A 306 -13.79 -44.16 65.33
C THR A 306 -14.42 -43.50 64.08
N VAL A 307 -15.62 -43.90 63.68
CA VAL A 307 -16.38 -43.22 62.62
C VAL A 307 -16.94 -41.88 63.14
N GLY A 308 -16.43 -40.76 62.61
CA GLY A 308 -17.04 -39.43 62.73
C GLY A 308 -17.55 -38.95 61.38
N HIS A 309 -18.87 -38.82 61.21
CA HIS A 309 -19.44 -38.28 59.97
C HIS A 309 -19.14 -36.78 59.81
N ARG A 310 -18.35 -36.42 58.78
CA ARG A 310 -18.29 -35.04 58.29
C ARG A 310 -17.99 -34.94 56.80
N ALA A 311 -18.97 -35.31 55.98
CA ALA A 311 -18.95 -35.09 54.54
C ALA A 311 -19.34 -33.62 54.18
N HIS A 312 -18.97 -33.19 52.98
CA HIS A 312 -19.46 -31.98 52.27
C HIS A 312 -19.15 -30.58 52.88
N THR A 313 -17.91 -30.11 52.81
CA THR A 313 -17.59 -28.67 53.01
C THR A 313 -16.51 -28.11 52.05
N THR A 314 -16.64 -28.34 50.73
CA THR A 314 -15.77 -27.69 49.71
C THR A 314 -16.51 -27.13 48.49
N THR A 315 -17.63 -27.70 48.06
CA THR A 315 -18.38 -27.26 46.87
C THR A 315 -19.25 -26.01 47.10
N VAL A 316 -19.61 -25.69 48.34
CA VAL A 316 -20.52 -24.57 48.67
C VAL A 316 -19.86 -23.20 48.45
N ALA A 317 -18.56 -23.07 48.73
CA ALA A 317 -17.87 -21.78 48.70
C ALA A 317 -17.90 -21.11 47.31
N VAL A 318 -17.71 -21.89 46.24
CA VAL A 318 -17.70 -21.37 44.86
C VAL A 318 -19.10 -20.88 44.44
N LEU A 319 -20.15 -21.63 44.79
CA LEU A 319 -21.54 -21.28 44.45
C LEU A 319 -22.00 -20.02 45.19
N VAL A 320 -21.63 -19.85 46.46
CA VAL A 320 -21.92 -18.62 47.22
C VAL A 320 -21.19 -17.42 46.64
N GLY A 321 -19.92 -17.57 46.22
CA GLY A 321 -19.16 -16.50 45.56
C GLY A 321 -19.80 -16.01 44.26
N VAL A 322 -20.23 -16.93 43.39
CA VAL A 322 -20.91 -16.58 42.12
C VAL A 322 -22.27 -15.91 42.38
N ALA A 323 -23.06 -16.41 43.34
CA ALA A 323 -24.34 -15.80 43.70
C ALA A 323 -24.19 -14.38 44.27
N ALA A 324 -23.18 -14.15 45.13
CA ALA A 324 -22.89 -12.83 45.69
C ALA A 324 -22.42 -11.84 44.60
N GLY A 325 -21.56 -12.28 43.67
CA GLY A 325 -21.12 -11.47 42.53
C GLY A 325 -22.26 -11.07 41.60
N ALA A 326 -23.16 -12.01 41.27
CA ALA A 326 -24.34 -11.74 40.45
C ALA A 326 -25.29 -10.73 41.13
N LEU A 327 -25.54 -10.88 42.44
CA LEU A 327 -26.34 -9.92 43.22
C LEU A 327 -25.73 -8.51 43.22
N LEU A 328 -24.40 -8.39 43.37
CA LEU A 328 -23.72 -7.10 43.33
C LEU A 328 -23.92 -6.39 41.99
N VAL A 329 -23.78 -7.10 40.87
CA VAL A 329 -24.01 -6.57 39.51
C VAL A 329 -25.46 -6.12 39.33
N VAL A 330 -26.45 -6.92 39.78
CA VAL A 330 -27.87 -6.55 39.73
C VAL A 330 -28.15 -5.28 40.54
N VAL A 331 -27.59 -5.14 41.75
CA VAL A 331 -27.74 -3.93 42.56
C VAL A 331 -27.13 -2.71 41.86
N ILE A 332 -25.93 -2.83 41.28
CA ILE A 332 -25.28 -1.74 40.51
C ILE A 332 -26.16 -1.31 39.33
N VAL A 333 -26.70 -2.26 38.56
CA VAL A 333 -27.61 -1.97 37.43
C VAL A 333 -28.90 -1.30 37.92
N CYS A 334 -29.53 -1.80 39.00
CA CYS A 334 -30.73 -1.18 39.57
C CYS A 334 -30.48 0.24 40.09
N VAL A 335 -29.31 0.52 40.66
CA VAL A 335 -28.91 1.89 41.07
C VAL A 335 -28.70 2.77 39.84
N ALA A 336 -27.96 2.33 38.83
CA ALA A 336 -27.74 3.09 37.59
C ALA A 336 -29.05 3.42 36.86
N VAL A 337 -29.99 2.47 36.81
CA VAL A 337 -31.34 2.68 36.24
C VAL A 337 -32.16 3.67 37.08
N ARG A 338 -32.10 3.61 38.42
CA ARG A 338 -32.81 4.60 39.27
C ARG A 338 -32.19 6.00 39.24
N VAL A 339 -30.87 6.12 39.05
CA VAL A 339 -30.21 7.42 38.86
C VAL A 339 -30.62 8.03 37.51
N ARG A 340 -30.56 7.26 36.41
CA ARG A 340 -31.06 7.73 35.09
C ARG A 340 -32.57 8.03 35.11
N GLY A 341 -33.37 7.18 35.75
CA GLY A 341 -34.83 7.35 35.87
C GLY A 341 -35.28 8.57 36.69
N ARG A 342 -34.37 9.24 37.42
CA ARG A 342 -34.65 10.51 38.11
C ARG A 342 -34.25 11.76 37.31
N ALA A 343 -33.59 11.60 36.15
CA ALA A 343 -33.09 12.70 35.33
C ALA A 343 -33.95 12.98 34.08
N GLY A 344 -35.21 12.53 34.05
CA GLY A 344 -36.03 12.45 32.83
C GLY A 344 -37.48 12.91 32.98
N VAL A 345 -37.72 14.14 33.45
CA VAL A 345 -39.02 14.82 33.34
C VAL A 345 -38.81 16.26 32.87
N GLY A 346 -39.13 16.51 31.60
CA GLY A 346 -39.03 17.82 30.95
C GLY A 346 -39.38 17.65 29.46
N ALA A 347 -40.50 18.25 29.02
CA ALA A 347 -41.11 17.92 27.72
C ALA A 347 -40.65 18.83 26.57
N PRO A 348 -40.63 18.34 25.32
CA PRO A 348 -40.45 19.16 24.12
C PRO A 348 -41.78 19.70 23.56
N ALA A 349 -41.76 20.89 22.95
CA ALA A 349 -42.87 21.45 22.17
C ALA A 349 -42.33 22.37 21.06
N GLY A 350 -43.06 22.47 19.93
CA GLY A 350 -42.65 23.23 18.72
C GLY A 350 -41.73 22.40 17.81
N SER A 351 -42.20 21.77 16.73
CA SER A 351 -42.82 22.31 15.50
C SER A 351 -41.81 22.96 14.55
N LEU A 352 -41.54 22.32 13.40
CA LEU A 352 -40.79 22.93 12.30
C LEU A 352 -41.62 24.04 11.62
N ALA A 353 -40.93 25.08 11.16
CA ALA A 353 -41.42 26.01 10.16
C ALA A 353 -40.31 26.33 9.14
N LYS A 354 -40.73 26.68 7.91
CA LYS A 354 -39.87 27.26 6.85
C LYS A 354 -39.67 28.77 7.19
N THR A 355 -38.79 29.57 6.59
CA THR A 355 -38.29 29.62 5.19
C THR A 355 -37.03 30.51 5.11
N ASN A 356 -36.30 30.45 3.99
CA ASN A 356 -35.33 31.48 3.53
C ASN A 356 -36.06 32.74 2.99
N PRO A 357 -35.40 33.87 2.62
CA PRO A 357 -33.97 34.26 2.75
C PRO A 357 -33.78 35.75 3.25
N GLU A 358 -32.63 36.35 2.91
CA GLU A 358 -32.34 37.80 2.63
C GLU A 358 -31.41 38.64 3.53
N THR A 359 -30.27 39.02 2.90
CA THR A 359 -29.52 40.30 2.89
C THR A 359 -29.22 41.14 4.16
N SER A 360 -27.95 41.56 4.24
CA SER A 360 -27.48 42.98 4.32
C SER A 360 -26.55 43.36 5.48
N LEU A 361 -25.28 43.62 5.11
CA LEU A 361 -24.30 44.61 5.62
C LEU A 361 -24.28 45.07 7.11
N LYS A 362 -23.03 45.09 7.65
CA LYS A 362 -22.45 46.09 8.58
C LYS A 362 -22.93 46.08 10.05
N ASP A 363 -22.19 46.61 11.03
CA ASP A 363 -20.82 47.16 11.04
C ASP A 363 -20.05 46.84 12.37
N SER A 364 -18.83 47.34 12.45
CA SER A 364 -17.75 47.13 13.45
C SER A 364 -17.99 47.37 14.97
N ASN A 365 -17.10 46.76 15.78
CA ASN A 365 -16.67 47.08 17.16
C ASN A 365 -17.67 46.83 18.33
N LEU A 366 -17.29 46.28 19.50
CA LEU A 366 -16.26 46.74 20.44
C LEU A 366 -15.87 45.65 21.49
N ARG A 367 -14.57 45.55 21.83
CA ARG A 367 -13.97 45.34 23.19
C ARG A 367 -14.35 44.06 23.99
N GLN A 368 -13.53 43.45 24.85
CA GLN A 368 -12.12 43.61 25.31
C GLN A 368 -11.68 42.20 25.90
N ASP A 369 -10.53 41.91 26.53
CA ASP A 369 -9.45 42.72 27.11
C ASP A 369 -8.08 41.98 27.24
N GLU A 370 -7.08 42.72 27.74
CA GLU A 370 -5.87 42.35 28.54
C GLU A 370 -5.10 41.01 28.37
N ASN A 371 -3.93 41.09 27.70
CA ASN A 371 -2.53 41.10 28.24
C ASN A 371 -2.08 40.18 29.42
N PRO A 372 -0.75 39.97 29.66
CA PRO A 372 0.46 40.38 28.88
C PRO A 372 1.31 39.13 28.46
N ASP A 373 2.64 39.04 28.22
CA ASP A 373 3.90 39.86 28.18
C ASP A 373 4.81 39.20 27.06
N VAL A 374 5.92 39.69 26.44
CA VAL A 374 7.05 40.61 26.77
C VAL A 374 8.16 39.89 27.61
N ILE A 375 9.49 39.98 27.39
CA ILE A 375 10.42 40.91 26.69
C ILE A 375 11.40 40.17 25.73
N PRO A 376 11.79 40.74 24.57
CA PRO A 376 12.95 40.33 23.77
C PRO A 376 14.19 41.25 23.94
N GLN A 377 15.41 40.71 23.73
CA GLN A 377 16.67 41.45 23.60
C GLN A 377 17.62 40.74 22.61
N SER A 378 18.52 41.40 21.88
CA SER A 378 18.68 42.84 21.57
C SER A 378 19.67 43.00 20.40
N ALA A 379 19.57 44.05 19.60
CA ALA A 379 20.52 44.32 18.51
C ALA A 379 21.20 45.70 18.66
N SER A 380 22.53 45.71 18.66
CA SER A 380 23.41 46.87 18.47
C SER A 380 24.75 46.36 17.93
N GLN A 381 25.26 46.82 16.77
CA GLN A 381 26.03 48.07 16.59
C GLN A 381 27.38 48.06 17.35
N GLN A 382 28.54 48.41 16.76
CA GLN A 382 28.84 48.93 15.42
C GLN A 382 30.38 48.99 15.14
N TRP A 383 30.78 49.28 13.89
CA TRP A 383 32.09 49.75 13.38
C TRP A 383 33.43 49.22 13.96
N TYR A 384 34.26 48.67 13.07
CA TYR A 384 35.40 49.42 12.50
C TYR A 384 35.61 49.06 11.03
#